data_AF-N8UCD7-F1
#
_entry.id   AF-N8UCD7-F1
#
_cell.length_a   1.000
_cell.length_b   1.000
_cell.length_c   1.000
_cell.angle_alpha   90.00
_cell.angle_beta   90.00
_cell.angle_gamma   90.00
#
_symmetry.space_group_name_H-M   'P 1'
#
loop_
_entity.id
_entity.type
_entity.pdbx_description
1 polymer ?
#
loop_
_entity_poly.entity_id
_entity_poly.type
_entity_poly.pdbx_seq_one_letter_code
_entity_poly.pdbx_strand_id
1 'polypeptide(L)'
;MTKPYLALSIVAPSGQRIAQGLKTLEVRSWRPDQFPLKDLVIVENQTYLNNEGDEELGVCCGAGGFHSIHTWQENEVDAACASY
;
A
#
# COMPACT_ATOMS: atom_id res chain seq x y z
N MET A 1 3.34 -23.18 14.04
CA MET A 1 3.28 -21.79 14.52
C MET A 1 3.14 -20.88 13.32
N THR A 2 2.07 -20.10 13.22
CA THR A 2 1.89 -19.12 12.14
C THR A 2 2.66 -17.85 12.47
N LYS A 3 3.51 -17.38 11.55
CA LYS A 3 4.22 -16.11 11.69
C LYS A 3 3.22 -14.99 11.35
N PRO A 4 3.05 -13.96 12.21
CA PRO A 4 2.24 -12.79 11.84
C PRO A 4 2.96 -11.99 10.75
N TYR A 5 2.20 -11.57 9.74
CA TYR A 5 2.66 -10.66 8.70
C TYR A 5 2.08 -9.27 8.95
N LEU A 6 2.84 -8.23 8.62
CA LEU A 6 2.28 -6.89 8.53
C LEU A 6 1.37 -6.84 7.30
N ALA A 7 0.31 -6.05 7.36
CA ALA A 7 -0.58 -5.82 6.23
C ALA A 7 -0.78 -4.33 5.99
N LEU A 8 -0.89 -3.94 4.72
CA LEU A 8 -1.26 -2.60 4.31
C LEU A 8 -2.49 -2.69 3.41
N SER A 9 -3.57 -2.02 3.82
CA SER A 9 -4.79 -1.87 3.02
C SER A 9 -4.61 -0.79 1.96
N ILE A 10 -4.95 -1.07 0.71
CA ILE A 10 -4.79 -0.19 -0.45
C ILE A 10 -6.08 -0.19 -1.27
N VAL A 11 -6.60 0.99 -1.62
CA VAL A 11 -7.85 1.07 -2.39
C VAL A 11 -7.65 0.61 -3.84
N ALA A 12 -8.61 -0.17 -4.33
CA ALA A 12 -8.63 -0.68 -5.69
C ALA A 12 -8.60 0.47 -6.72
N PRO A 13 -7.89 0.30 -7.86
CA PRO A 13 -7.17 -0.90 -8.31
C PRO A 13 -5.67 -0.91 -7.93
N SER A 14 -5.25 -0.13 -6.93
CA SER A 14 -3.83 0.13 -6.69
C SER A 14 -3.08 -1.07 -6.10
N GLY A 15 -3.73 -1.93 -5.33
CA GLY A 15 -3.11 -3.14 -4.79
C GLY A 15 -2.72 -4.13 -5.90
N GLN A 16 -3.60 -4.32 -6.88
CA GLN A 16 -3.29 -5.12 -8.08
C GLN A 16 -2.17 -4.48 -8.92
N ARG A 17 -2.17 -3.16 -9.08
CA ARG A 17 -1.09 -2.45 -9.81
C ARG A 17 0.27 -2.65 -9.14
N ILE A 18 0.34 -2.70 -7.81
CA ILE A 18 1.58 -3.03 -7.07
C ILE A 18 1.98 -4.48 -7.34
N ALA A 19 1.04 -5.43 -7.22
CA ALA A 19 1.31 -6.85 -7.46
C ALA A 19 1.80 -7.14 -8.90
N GLN A 20 1.33 -6.36 -9.87
CA GLN A 20 1.76 -6.43 -11.28
C GLN A 20 3.05 -5.65 -11.57
N GLY A 21 3.61 -4.93 -10.60
CA GLY A 21 4.79 -4.09 -10.79
C GLY A 21 4.55 -2.81 -11.61
N LEU A 22 3.29 -2.44 -11.84
CA LEU A 22 2.91 -1.20 -12.55
C LEU A 22 3.04 0.02 -11.63
N LYS A 23 2.55 -0.11 -10.39
CA LYS A 23 2.67 0.92 -9.35
C LYS A 23 3.88 0.58 -8.48
N THR A 24 4.92 1.39 -8.57
CA THR A 24 6.19 1.16 -7.87
C THR A 24 6.40 2.13 -6.71
N LEU A 25 5.54 3.15 -6.57
CA LEU A 25 5.54 4.10 -5.46
C LEU A 25 4.18 4.13 -4.76
N GLU A 26 4.16 4.00 -3.43
CA GLU A 26 2.97 4.18 -2.61
C GLU A 26 3.04 5.51 -1.87
N VAL A 27 1.95 6.28 -1.90
CA VAL A 27 1.88 7.63 -1.31
C VAL A 27 0.88 7.61 -0.16
N ARG A 28 1.31 8.11 1.00
CA ARG A 28 0.48 8.22 2.22
C ARG A 28 0.73 9.56 2.89
N SER A 29 -0.29 10.06 3.58
CA SER A 29 -0.20 11.23 4.46
C SER A 29 0.54 10.96 5.78
N TRP A 30 0.90 9.70 6.02
CA TRP A 30 1.60 9.22 7.20
C TRP A 30 2.81 8.36 6.80
N ARG A 31 3.71 8.12 7.75
CA ARG A 31 4.85 7.20 7.61
C ARG A 31 4.80 6.15 8.72
N PRO A 32 5.20 4.90 8.46
CA PRO A 32 5.26 3.87 9.50
C PRO A 32 6.30 4.22 10.57
N ASP A 33 6.07 3.76 11.81
CA ASP A 33 7.02 3.94 12.91
C ASP A 33 8.28 3.06 12.76
N GLN A 34 8.17 1.96 12.01
CA GLN A 34 9.25 1.01 11.78
C GLN A 34 9.60 0.92 10.29
N PHE A 35 10.90 0.85 9.99
CA PHE A 35 11.41 0.78 8.62
C PHE A 35 12.78 0.07 8.55
N PRO A 36 13.09 -0.72 7.50
CA PRO A 36 12.27 -1.05 6.33
C PRO A 36 11.11 -1.99 6.67
N LEU A 37 9.99 -1.83 5.97
CA LEU A 37 8.86 -2.76 6.08
C LEU A 37 9.19 -4.02 5.26
N LYS A 38 9.40 -5.14 5.95
CA LYS A 38 9.62 -6.47 5.36
C LYS A 38 8.39 -7.33 5.58
N ASP A 39 8.21 -8.34 4.73
CA ASP A 39 7.12 -9.31 4.85
C ASP A 39 5.74 -8.62 4.97
N LEU A 40 5.51 -7.60 4.13
CA LEU A 40 4.28 -6.82 4.10
C LEU A 40 3.30 -7.41 3.09
N VAL A 41 2.11 -7.78 3.55
CA VAL A 41 1.01 -8.20 2.69
C VAL A 41 0.25 -6.97 2.20
N ILE A 42 0.02 -6.90 0.90
CA ILE A 42 -0.84 -5.89 0.29
C ILE A 42 -2.25 -6.47 0.20
N VAL A 43 -3.18 -5.79 0.87
CA VAL A 43 -4.60 -6.12 0.87
C VAL A 43 -5.34 -5.03 0.11
N GLU A 44 -6.09 -5.38 -0.91
CA GLU A 44 -6.86 -4.44 -1.69
C GLU A 44 -8.31 -4.40 -1.26
N ASN A 45 -8.85 -3.21 -1.05
CA ASN A 45 -10.23 -2.99 -0.66
C ASN A 45 -10.90 -1.97 -1.61
N GLN A 46 -12.24 -1.93 -1.69
CA GLN A 46 -12.94 -1.12 -2.69
C GLN A 46 -13.16 0.34 -2.25
N THR A 47 -13.10 0.62 -0.95
CA THR A 47 -13.46 1.94 -0.39
C THR A 47 -12.34 2.57 0.41
N TYR A 48 -12.34 3.89 0.60
CA TYR A 48 -11.38 4.50 1.52
C TYR A 48 -11.86 4.33 2.96
N LEU A 49 -11.02 3.71 3.80
CA LEU A 49 -11.25 3.55 5.24
C LEU A 49 -10.65 4.76 5.97
N ASN A 50 -11.37 5.88 5.96
CA ASN A 50 -10.86 7.17 6.43
C ASN A 50 -11.22 7.46 7.90
N ASN A 51 -12.23 6.77 8.43
CA ASN A 51 -12.72 7.00 9.78
C ASN A 51 -12.26 5.88 10.72
N GLU A 52 -12.22 6.20 12.01
CA GLU A 52 -11.94 5.21 13.03
C GLU A 52 -13.05 4.15 13.06
N GLY A 53 -12.65 2.88 12.99
CA GLY A 53 -13.56 1.73 12.94
C GLY A 53 -14.05 1.37 11.53
N ASP A 54 -13.64 2.08 10.48
CA ASP A 54 -13.90 1.66 9.10
C ASP A 54 -13.19 0.33 8.81
N GLU A 55 -13.97 -0.67 8.39
CA GLU A 55 -13.48 -2.00 8.02
C GLU A 55 -14.13 -2.48 6.72
N GLU A 56 -13.37 -3.24 5.93
CA GLU A 56 -13.85 -3.86 4.71
C GLU A 56 -13.15 -5.21 4.48
N LEU A 57 -13.88 -6.18 3.94
CA LEU A 57 -13.28 -7.41 3.45
C LEU A 57 -12.43 -7.11 2.20
N GLY A 58 -11.11 -7.09 2.37
CA GLY A 58 -10.16 -6.93 1.28
C GLY A 58 -9.67 -8.25 0.69
N VAL A 59 -9.05 -8.16 -0.48
CA VAL A 59 -8.41 -9.28 -1.19
C VAL A 59 -6.90 -9.16 -1.08
N CYS A 60 -6.22 -10.24 -0.67
CA CYS A 60 -4.76 -10.28 -0.69
C CYS A 60 -4.25 -10.27 -2.15
N CYS A 61 -3.55 -9.22 -2.53
CA CYS A 61 -3.01 -9.06 -3.89
C CYS A 61 -1.56 -9.53 -4.02
N GLY A 62 -0.80 -9.54 -2.92
CA GLY A 62 0.59 -9.94 -2.94
C GLY A 62 1.30 -9.69 -1.62
N ALA A 63 2.57 -10.06 -1.57
CA ALA A 63 3.46 -9.79 -0.45
C ALA A 63 4.77 -9.18 -0.97
N GLY A 64 5.32 -8.22 -0.23
CA GLY A 64 6.51 -7.49 -0.60
C GLY A 64 7.09 -6.70 0.56
N GLY A 65 7.80 -5.62 0.26
CA GLY A 65 8.38 -4.74 1.27
C GLY A 65 8.69 -3.36 0.71
N PHE A 66 8.81 -2.39 1.61
CA PHE A 66 9.20 -1.02 1.29
C PHE A 66 10.65 -0.77 1.75
N HIS A 67 11.44 -0.19 0.86
CA HIS A 67 12.89 -0.09 1.01
C HIS A 67 13.39 1.36 1.23
N SER A 68 12.60 2.36 0.81
CA SER A 68 12.84 3.77 1.09
C SER A 68 11.53 4.52 1.39
N ILE A 69 11.64 5.65 2.11
CA ILE A 69 10.57 6.64 2.31
C ILE A 69 11.17 8.02 2.03
N HIS A 70 10.44 8.85 1.29
CA HIS A 70 10.81 10.24 1.03
C HIS A 70 9.55 11.10 0.84
N THR A 71 9.73 12.41 0.83
CA THR A 71 8.65 13.36 0.53
C THR A 71 8.23 13.23 -0.92
N TRP A 72 6.92 13.11 -1.15
CA TRP A 72 6.34 13.01 -2.50
C TRP A 72 6.76 14.18 -3.40
N GLN A 73 7.06 13.86 -4.66
CA GLN A 73 7.36 14.83 -5.70
C GLN A 73 6.35 14.70 -6.85
N GLU A 74 5.97 15.85 -7.44
CA GLU A 74 4.93 15.90 -8.49
C GLU A 74 5.30 15.08 -9.74
N ASN A 75 6.58 14.93 -10.05
CA ASN A 75 7.06 14.10 -11.15
C ASN A 75 6.93 12.58 -10.88
N GLU A 76 6.43 12.16 -9.71
CA GLU A 76 6.24 10.76 -9.34
C GLU A 76 4.79 10.26 -9.52
N VAL A 77 3.91 11.08 -10.09
CA VAL A 77 2.51 10.72 -10.38
C VAL A 77 2.40 9.40 -11.15
N ASP A 78 3.24 9.23 -12.17
CA ASP A 78 3.24 8.01 -13.01
C ASP A 78 3.68 6.78 -12.23
N ALA A 79 4.76 6.89 -11.45
CA ALA A 79 5.27 5.80 -10.60
C ALA A 79 4.26 5.41 -9.51
N ALA A 80 3.47 6.37 -9.04
CA ALA A 80 2.36 6.14 -8.12
C ALA A 80 1.08 5.64 -8.82
N CYS A 81 1.04 5.60 -10.15
CA CYS A 81 -0.16 5.34 -10.95
C CYS A 81 -1.36 6.19 -10.48
N ALA A 82 -1.09 7.42 -10.06
CA ALA A 82 -2.10 8.37 -9.61
C ALA A 82 -2.76 9.06 -10.81
N SER A 83 -4.02 9.41 -10.67
CA SER A 83 -4.72 10.30 -11.61
C SER A 83 -4.98 11.64 -10.91
N TYR A 84 -4.95 12.72 -11.70
CA TYR A 84 -5.31 14.06 -11.28
C TYR A 84 -6.80 14.19 -10.93
#